data_AF-A0A534XIY6-F1
#
_entry.id   AF-A0A534XIY6-F1
#
_cell.length_a   1.000
_cell.length_b   1.000
_cell.length_c   1.000
_cell.angle_alpha   90.00
_cell.angle_beta   90.00
_cell.angle_gamma   90.00
#
_symmetry.space_group_name_H-M   'P 1'
#
loop_
_entity.id
_entity.type
_entity.pdbx_description
1 polymer ?
#
loop_
_entity_poly.entity_id
_entity_poly.type
_entity_poly.pdbx_seq_one_letter_code
_entity_poly.pdbx_strand_id
1 'polypeptide(L)'
;MGWRRVVAQGSLGIWLVACAGSVRSGPSETIRVFGAADTPITATGVTADEDGWRIERASAGPVPLFEVALPGLENATLTYRVRMKASDVTGKAYLEMWVRVPGRGEFFSRGLAQPLQGTSGWASYEIPFFLNEKGVKADLVKLSVAFEGGGGTVWVKDIELLKAPVTG
;
A
#
# COMPACT_ATOMS: atom_id res chain seq x y z
N MET A 1 45.70 -15.02 -53.97
CA MET A 1 45.53 -14.86 -52.50
C MET A 1 45.18 -13.41 -52.22
N GLY A 2 44.11 -13.17 -51.45
CA GLY A 2 43.62 -11.84 -51.06
C GLY A 2 42.43 -11.34 -51.90
N TRP A 3 41.37 -10.75 -51.35
CA TRP A 3 40.88 -10.70 -49.97
C TRP A 3 39.38 -10.31 -50.01
N ARG A 4 38.62 -10.94 -49.12
CA ARG A 4 37.27 -10.69 -48.57
C ARG A 4 36.51 -9.39 -48.94
N ARG A 5 35.24 -9.60 -49.29
CA ARG A 5 34.12 -8.64 -49.18
C ARG A 5 33.90 -8.21 -47.73
N VAL A 6 33.54 -6.95 -47.51
CA VAL A 6 32.82 -6.50 -46.30
C VAL A 6 31.66 -5.61 -46.75
N VAL A 7 30.45 -6.06 -46.39
CA VAL A 7 29.18 -5.31 -46.50
C VAL A 7 28.99 -4.59 -45.17
N ALA A 8 28.76 -3.28 -45.21
CA ALA A 8 28.37 -2.50 -44.04
C ALA A 8 26.83 -2.54 -43.88
N GLN A 9 26.35 -3.17 -42.81
CA GLN A 9 24.97 -3.03 -42.35
C GLN A 9 24.92 -1.91 -41.30
N GLY A 10 24.24 -0.81 -41.63
CA GLY A 10 23.87 0.22 -40.67
C GLY A 10 22.53 -0.13 -40.02
N SER A 11 22.52 -0.32 -38.70
CA SER A 11 21.30 -0.46 -37.91
C SER A 11 21.01 0.87 -37.19
N LEU A 12 19.97 1.59 -37.62
CA LEU A 12 19.43 2.73 -36.88
C LEU A 12 18.57 2.19 -35.73
N GLY A 13 19.10 2.24 -34.51
CA GLY A 13 18.34 2.01 -33.29
C GLY A 13 17.66 3.31 -32.83
N ILE A 14 16.33 3.34 -32.86
CA ILE A 14 15.52 4.40 -32.26
C ILE A 14 15.45 4.15 -30.75
N TRP A 15 16.05 5.03 -29.96
CA TRP A 15 15.92 5.04 -28.51
C TRP A 15 14.68 5.84 -28.12
N LEU A 16 13.60 5.16 -27.75
CA LEU A 16 12.51 5.75 -26.98
C LEU A 16 12.99 5.91 -25.54
N VAL A 17 13.38 7.13 -25.17
CA VAL A 17 13.62 7.48 -23.76
C VAL A 17 12.26 7.68 -23.10
N ALA A 18 11.79 6.65 -22.41
CA ALA A 18 10.69 6.79 -21.46
C ALA A 18 11.22 7.45 -20.18
N CYS A 19 11.01 8.75 -20.02
CA CYS A 19 11.22 9.42 -18.74
C CYS A 19 10.11 8.99 -17.76
N ALA A 20 10.28 7.83 -17.11
CA ALA A 20 9.57 7.53 -15.88
C ALA A 20 10.17 8.42 -14.78
N GLY A 21 9.58 9.60 -14.57
CA GLY A 21 9.95 10.46 -13.45
C GLY A 21 9.69 9.71 -12.15
N SER A 22 10.75 9.22 -11.51
CA SER A 22 10.68 8.70 -10.15
C SER A 22 10.48 9.88 -9.22
N VAL A 23 9.27 9.99 -8.65
CA VAL A 23 9.02 10.91 -7.53
C VAL A 23 9.94 10.50 -6.40
N ARG A 24 11.03 11.25 -6.19
CA ARG A 24 11.93 11.05 -5.04
C ARG A 24 11.18 11.51 -3.81
N SER A 25 10.60 10.58 -3.07
CA SER A 25 10.11 10.87 -1.72
C SER A 25 11.32 11.21 -0.84
N GLY A 26 11.24 12.31 -0.08
CA GLY A 26 12.25 12.64 0.94
C GLY A 26 12.37 11.55 2.01
N PRO A 27 13.28 11.69 2.99
CA PRO A 27 13.36 10.72 4.09
C PRO A 27 12.00 10.60 4.78
N SER A 28 11.52 9.37 4.96
CA SER A 28 10.23 9.10 5.57
C SER A 28 10.26 9.34 7.07
N GLU A 29 9.25 10.04 7.58
CA GLU A 29 8.97 10.24 9.00
C GLU A 29 7.83 9.32 9.42
N THR A 30 7.95 8.70 10.59
CA THR A 30 6.88 7.88 11.15
C THR A 30 5.79 8.76 11.75
N ILE A 31 4.54 8.62 11.28
CA ILE A 31 3.38 9.27 11.89
C ILE A 31 2.89 8.44 13.08
N ARG A 32 2.72 7.13 12.86
CA ARG A 32 2.19 6.22 13.89
C ARG A 32 2.66 4.80 13.64
N VAL A 33 2.92 4.09 14.74
CA VAL A 33 3.10 2.63 14.79
C VAL A 33 1.97 2.07 15.63
N PHE A 34 1.47 0.90 15.26
CA PHE A 34 0.50 0.14 16.04
C PHE A 34 1.08 -1.19 16.48
N GLY A 35 0.90 -1.51 17.76
CA GLY A 35 1.34 -2.77 18.37
C GLY A 35 0.27 -3.37 19.27
N ALA A 36 0.63 -4.39 20.04
CA ALA A 36 -0.29 -5.19 20.85
C ALA A 36 -1.12 -4.40 21.90
N ALA A 37 -0.71 -3.18 22.25
CA ALA A 37 -1.45 -2.30 23.15
C ALA A 37 -2.57 -1.50 22.44
N ASP A 38 -2.54 -1.41 21.11
CA ASP A 38 -3.57 -0.72 20.33
C ASP A 38 -4.76 -1.65 20.06
N THR A 39 -5.96 -1.07 20.01
CA THR A 39 -7.21 -1.81 19.75
C THR A 39 -7.73 -1.49 18.35
N PRO A 40 -7.96 -2.49 17.49
CA PRO A 40 -8.57 -2.26 16.20
C PRO A 40 -9.98 -1.70 16.31
N ILE A 41 -10.36 -0.81 15.39
CA ILE A 41 -11.71 -0.23 15.35
C ILE A 41 -12.78 -1.24 14.91
N THR A 42 -12.40 -2.27 14.15
CA THR A 42 -13.29 -3.39 13.83
C THR A 42 -13.10 -4.50 14.85
N ALA A 43 -14.15 -4.82 15.62
CA ALA A 43 -14.12 -5.92 16.57
C ALA A 43 -14.48 -7.28 15.93
N THR A 44 -15.44 -7.31 15.01
CA THR A 44 -15.95 -8.58 14.44
C THR A 44 -14.94 -9.19 13.48
N GLY A 45 -14.51 -10.42 13.77
CA GLY A 45 -13.58 -11.17 12.91
C GLY A 45 -12.14 -10.66 12.99
N VAL A 46 -11.80 -9.83 13.98
CA VAL A 46 -10.44 -9.35 14.24
C VAL A 46 -10.07 -9.70 15.68
N THR A 47 -8.97 -10.41 15.87
CA THR A 47 -8.48 -10.86 17.19
C THR A 47 -6.98 -10.60 17.31
N ALA A 48 -6.50 -10.33 18.52
CA ALA A 48 -5.06 -10.22 18.77
C ALA A 48 -4.41 -11.60 18.62
N ASP A 49 -3.31 -11.68 17.88
CA ASP A 49 -2.56 -12.92 17.63
C ASP A 49 -1.15 -12.61 17.11
N GLU A 50 -0.16 -13.44 17.45
CA GLU A 50 1.25 -13.33 16.98
C GLU A 50 1.84 -11.89 16.97
N ASP A 51 1.67 -11.14 18.07
CA ASP A 51 2.09 -9.73 18.22
C ASP A 51 1.46 -8.76 17.23
N GLY A 52 0.31 -9.14 16.66
CA GLY A 52 -0.49 -8.32 15.78
C GLY A 52 -1.96 -8.75 15.81
N TRP A 53 -2.58 -8.84 14.64
CA TRP A 53 -4.00 -9.15 14.52
C TRP A 53 -4.27 -10.21 13.46
N ARG A 54 -5.10 -11.17 13.83
CA ARG A 54 -5.70 -12.19 12.97
C ARG A 54 -7.06 -11.73 12.51
N ILE A 55 -7.28 -11.76 11.20
CA ILE A 55 -8.49 -11.31 10.51
C ILE A 55 -9.12 -12.50 9.80
N GLU A 56 -10.32 -12.89 10.19
CA GLU A 56 -11.12 -13.93 9.54
C GLU A 56 -12.31 -13.31 8.82
N ARG A 57 -12.46 -13.60 7.52
CA ARG A 57 -13.53 -13.04 6.71
C ARG A 57 -14.06 -14.05 5.71
N ALA A 58 -15.39 -14.14 5.62
CA ALA A 58 -16.07 -14.86 4.53
C ALA A 58 -16.54 -13.91 3.40
N SER A 59 -16.96 -12.69 3.77
CA SER A 59 -17.54 -11.72 2.85
C SER A 59 -16.51 -10.72 2.33
N ALA A 60 -16.77 -10.18 1.14
CA ALA A 60 -16.01 -9.09 0.56
C ALA A 60 -16.09 -7.81 1.40
N GLY A 61 -15.17 -6.88 1.11
CA GLY A 61 -15.15 -5.52 1.66
C GLY A 61 -13.93 -5.23 2.55
N PRO A 62 -13.77 -3.95 2.92
CA PRO A 62 -12.71 -3.51 3.81
C PRO A 62 -12.94 -3.98 5.25
N VAL A 63 -11.84 -4.28 5.94
CA VAL A 63 -11.75 -4.45 7.39
C VAL A 63 -10.87 -3.32 7.92
N PRO A 64 -11.48 -2.22 8.40
CA PRO A 64 -10.75 -1.12 9.02
C PRO A 64 -10.11 -1.56 10.34
N LEU A 65 -8.81 -1.34 10.48
CA LEU A 65 -8.06 -1.67 11.68
C LEU A 65 -7.84 -0.44 12.53
N PHE A 66 -7.36 0.65 11.95
CA PHE A 66 -7.02 1.85 12.70
C PHE A 66 -7.41 3.12 11.97
N GLU A 67 -7.61 4.17 12.75
CA GLU A 67 -7.77 5.53 12.26
C GLU A 67 -6.69 6.42 12.87
N VAL A 68 -6.13 7.32 12.07
CA VAL A 68 -5.15 8.31 12.49
C VAL A 68 -5.64 9.68 12.07
N ALA A 69 -5.78 10.60 13.04
CA ALA A 69 -6.04 11.99 12.77
C ALA A 69 -4.80 12.66 12.16
N LEU A 70 -4.99 13.38 11.06
CA LEU A 70 -3.93 14.03 10.28
C LEU A 70 -4.30 15.50 9.99
N PRO A 71 -4.60 16.33 10.99
CA PRO A 71 -5.24 17.63 10.78
C PRO A 71 -4.43 18.52 9.84
N GLY A 72 -4.97 18.77 8.64
CA GLY A 72 -4.40 19.71 7.69
C GLY A 72 -3.20 19.18 6.89
N LEU A 73 -2.98 17.86 6.84
CA LEU A 73 -1.85 17.28 6.10
C LEU A 73 -1.98 17.53 4.59
N GLU A 74 -0.95 18.12 3.98
CA GLU A 74 -0.85 18.38 2.55
C GLU A 74 0.59 18.19 2.06
N ASN A 75 0.80 18.12 0.74
CA ASN A 75 2.11 18.01 0.08
C ASN A 75 2.96 16.83 0.59
N ALA A 76 2.30 15.70 0.86
CA ALA A 76 2.92 14.51 1.44
C ALA A 76 2.56 13.23 0.68
N THR A 77 3.52 12.30 0.58
CA THR A 77 3.24 10.90 0.28
C THR A 77 3.02 10.18 1.60
N LEU A 78 1.83 9.64 1.81
CA LEU A 78 1.57 8.69 2.89
C LEU A 78 1.98 7.30 2.43
N THR A 79 2.66 6.54 3.30
CA THR A 79 2.95 5.13 3.08
C THR A 79 2.35 4.32 4.21
N TYR A 80 1.46 3.39 3.87
CA TYR A 80 0.97 2.38 4.78
C TYR A 80 1.80 1.12 4.58
N ARG A 81 2.55 0.72 5.61
CA ARG A 81 3.43 -0.44 5.58
C ARG A 81 3.05 -1.41 6.68
N VAL A 82 3.04 -2.70 6.34
CA VAL A 82 2.71 -3.80 7.25
C VAL A 82 3.47 -5.06 6.88
N ARG A 83 3.59 -6.00 7.81
CA ARG A 83 3.84 -7.40 7.48
C ARG A 83 2.52 -8.16 7.43
N MET A 84 2.36 -9.02 6.42
CA MET A 84 1.16 -9.85 6.26
C MET A 84 1.54 -11.30 5.97
N LYS A 85 0.70 -12.21 6.43
CA LYS A 85 0.68 -13.63 6.00
C LYS A 85 -0.77 -14.09 5.83
N ALA A 86 -0.99 -15.21 5.16
CA ALA A 86 -2.32 -15.74 4.90
C ALA A 86 -2.42 -17.26 5.08
N SER A 87 -3.64 -17.71 5.36
CA SER A 87 -4.06 -19.11 5.27
C SER A 87 -5.38 -19.17 4.51
N ASP A 88 -5.40 -20.01 3.47
CA ASP A 88 -6.59 -20.42 2.73
C ASP A 88 -7.45 -19.24 2.23
N VAL A 89 -6.81 -18.14 1.83
CA VAL A 89 -7.50 -17.02 1.18
C VAL A 89 -7.90 -17.45 -0.24
N THR A 90 -9.17 -17.77 -0.45
CA THR A 90 -9.65 -18.32 -1.72
C THR A 90 -9.89 -17.25 -2.79
N GLY A 91 -10.39 -16.07 -2.38
CA GLY A 91 -10.40 -14.86 -3.19
C GLY A 91 -9.06 -14.17 -3.17
N LYS A 92 -9.06 -12.85 -2.92
CA LYS A 92 -7.86 -12.05 -2.68
C LYS A 92 -8.06 -11.12 -1.49
N ALA A 93 -6.98 -10.84 -0.80
CA ALA A 93 -6.90 -9.77 0.18
C ALA A 93 -5.85 -8.73 -0.24
N TYR A 94 -6.09 -7.48 0.09
CA TYR A 94 -5.22 -6.36 -0.26
C TYR A 94 -4.99 -5.46 0.93
N LEU A 95 -3.80 -4.88 0.99
CA LEU A 95 -3.57 -3.70 1.79
C LEU A 95 -4.36 -2.51 1.21
N GLU A 96 -5.04 -1.76 2.07
CA GLU A 96 -5.85 -0.62 1.66
C GLU A 96 -5.75 0.51 2.69
N MET A 97 -5.71 1.76 2.21
CA MET A 97 -5.89 2.93 3.05
C MET A 97 -6.94 3.87 2.46
N TRP A 98 -7.74 4.50 3.32
CA TRP A 98 -8.69 5.55 2.95
C TRP A 98 -8.26 6.86 3.59
N VAL A 99 -8.16 7.93 2.80
CA VAL A 99 -7.79 9.27 3.24
C VAL A 99 -8.99 10.18 3.07
N ARG A 100 -9.39 10.85 4.15
CA ARG A 100 -10.47 11.82 4.14
C ARG A 100 -9.93 13.22 3.89
N VAL A 101 -10.60 13.93 2.98
CA VAL A 101 -10.36 15.34 2.69
C VAL A 101 -11.67 16.09 2.99
N PRO A 102 -11.71 16.93 4.04
CA PRO A 102 -12.91 17.68 4.41
C PRO A 102 -13.49 18.46 3.22
N GLY A 103 -14.80 18.33 3.01
CA GLY A 103 -15.53 18.97 1.92
C GLY A 103 -15.32 18.35 0.52
N ARG A 104 -14.44 17.35 0.37
CA ARG A 104 -14.23 16.64 -0.91
C ARG A 104 -14.56 15.14 -0.86
N GLY A 105 -14.57 14.54 0.32
CA GLY A 105 -14.92 13.13 0.52
C GLY A 105 -13.74 12.27 0.95
N GLU A 106 -13.85 10.96 0.70
CA GLU A 106 -12.79 9.97 0.99
C GLU A 106 -12.24 9.38 -0.30
N PHE A 107 -10.93 9.19 -0.33
CA PHE A 107 -10.18 8.62 -1.45
C PHE A 107 -9.37 7.45 -0.93
N PHE A 108 -9.08 6.45 -1.76
CA PHE A 108 -8.33 5.28 -1.31
C PHE A 108 -7.14 4.93 -2.19
N SER A 109 -6.20 4.22 -1.59
CA SER A 109 -5.14 3.48 -2.29
C SER A 109 -5.26 2.01 -1.90
N ARG A 110 -5.09 1.11 -2.87
CA ARG A 110 -5.18 -0.34 -2.68
C ARG A 110 -4.04 -1.04 -3.41
N GLY A 111 -3.44 -2.04 -2.77
CA GLY A 111 -2.28 -2.79 -3.27
C GLY A 111 -2.61 -3.80 -4.37
N LEU A 112 -3.28 -3.38 -5.44
CA LEU A 112 -3.78 -4.27 -6.50
C LEU A 112 -2.68 -5.10 -7.19
N ALA A 113 -1.44 -4.60 -7.22
CA ALA A 113 -0.29 -5.29 -7.81
C ALA A 113 0.29 -6.40 -6.91
N GLN A 114 -0.08 -6.43 -5.62
CA GLN A 114 0.46 -7.37 -4.63
C GLN A 114 -0.68 -8.00 -3.81
N PRO A 115 -1.62 -8.72 -4.46
CA PRO A 115 -2.67 -9.44 -3.75
C PRO A 115 -2.07 -10.51 -2.84
N LEU A 116 -2.70 -10.71 -1.69
CA LEU A 116 -2.50 -11.86 -0.83
C LEU A 116 -3.57 -12.91 -1.18
N GLN A 117 -3.14 -14.11 -1.57
CA GLN A 117 -4.02 -15.21 -1.99
C GLN A 117 -3.41 -16.56 -1.56
N GLY A 118 -4.27 -17.53 -1.26
CA GLY A 118 -3.88 -18.85 -0.78
C GLY A 118 -3.28 -18.80 0.63
N THR A 119 -2.25 -19.62 0.84
CA THR A 119 -1.50 -19.71 2.09
C THR A 119 -0.07 -19.24 1.84
N SER A 120 0.42 -18.34 2.69
CA SER A 120 1.74 -17.73 2.54
C SER A 120 2.35 -17.39 3.90
N GLY A 121 3.68 -17.30 3.94
CA GLY A 121 4.41 -16.81 5.11
C GLY A 121 4.43 -15.28 5.20
N TRP A 122 5.07 -14.78 6.27
CA TRP A 122 5.19 -13.35 6.52
C TRP A 122 6.02 -12.62 5.45
N ALA A 123 5.40 -11.72 4.70
CA ALA A 123 6.06 -10.80 3.77
C ALA A 123 5.71 -9.34 4.10
N SER A 124 6.53 -8.40 3.62
CA SER A 124 6.28 -6.96 3.77
C SER A 124 5.40 -6.47 2.62
N TYR A 125 4.39 -5.68 2.96
CA TYR A 125 3.48 -5.04 2.02
C TYR A 125 3.44 -3.55 2.31
N GLU A 126 3.43 -2.75 1.26
CA GLU A 126 3.25 -1.31 1.40
C GLU A 126 2.49 -0.73 0.22
N ILE A 127 1.74 0.34 0.50
CA ILE A 127 1.04 1.11 -0.53
C ILE A 127 1.24 2.61 -0.29
N PRO A 128 1.43 3.41 -1.35
CA PRO A 128 1.49 4.86 -1.24
C PRO A 128 0.11 5.51 -1.44
N PHE A 129 -0.09 6.70 -0.86
CA PHE A 129 -1.15 7.65 -1.22
C PHE A 129 -0.54 9.04 -1.37
N PHE A 130 -0.78 9.70 -2.50
CA PHE A 130 -0.14 10.97 -2.85
C PHE A 130 -1.09 12.15 -2.59
N LEU A 131 -0.75 13.01 -1.63
CA LEU A 131 -1.40 14.31 -1.39
C LEU A 131 -0.59 15.42 -2.07
N ASN A 132 -0.56 15.44 -3.39
CA ASN A 132 0.25 16.36 -4.20
C ASN A 132 -0.53 17.54 -4.80
N GLU A 133 -1.86 17.54 -4.71
CA GLU A 133 -2.69 18.64 -5.18
C GLU A 133 -2.66 19.81 -4.19
N LYS A 134 -2.32 21.00 -4.67
CA LYS A 134 -2.25 22.21 -3.86
C LYS A 134 -3.62 22.53 -3.22
N GLY A 135 -3.63 22.72 -1.91
CA GLY A 135 -4.85 23.04 -1.15
C GLY A 135 -5.73 21.84 -0.84
N VAL A 136 -5.33 20.62 -1.22
CA VAL A 136 -5.93 19.38 -0.72
C VAL A 136 -5.30 19.04 0.62
N LYS A 137 -6.11 19.13 1.67
CA LYS A 137 -5.70 18.88 3.05
C LYS A 137 -6.46 17.68 3.59
N ALA A 138 -5.75 16.61 3.88
CA ALA A 138 -6.31 15.48 4.60
C ALA A 138 -6.50 15.84 6.08
N ASP A 139 -7.42 15.14 6.75
CA ASP A 139 -7.63 15.26 8.20
C ASP A 139 -7.73 13.90 8.92
N LEU A 140 -7.91 12.81 8.17
CA LEU A 140 -8.02 11.47 8.69
C LEU A 140 -7.48 10.47 7.68
N VAL A 141 -6.82 9.42 8.16
CA VAL A 141 -6.58 8.20 7.39
C VAL A 141 -7.11 6.99 8.14
N LYS A 142 -7.65 6.03 7.40
CA LYS A 142 -8.13 4.74 7.87
C LYS A 142 -7.31 3.64 7.21
N LEU A 143 -6.71 2.79 8.02
CA LEU A 143 -5.83 1.70 7.62
C LEU A 143 -6.62 0.40 7.63
N SER A 144 -6.65 -0.31 6.50
CA SER A 144 -7.56 -1.44 6.28
C SER A 144 -6.88 -2.62 5.58
N VAL A 145 -7.50 -3.79 5.70
CA VAL A 145 -7.29 -4.92 4.78
C VAL A 145 -8.59 -5.18 4.03
N ALA A 146 -8.57 -5.14 2.70
CA ALA A 146 -9.74 -5.34 1.86
C ALA A 146 -9.78 -6.77 1.30
N PHE A 147 -10.94 -7.43 1.39
CA PHE A 147 -11.15 -8.78 0.86
C PHE A 147 -12.08 -8.75 -0.37
N GLU A 148 -11.81 -9.59 -1.37
CA GLU A 148 -12.74 -9.84 -2.50
C GLU A 148 -13.84 -10.86 -2.16
N GLY A 149 -13.80 -11.43 -0.95
CA GLY A 149 -14.69 -12.50 -0.50
C GLY A 149 -14.11 -13.89 -0.74
N GLY A 150 -14.92 -14.92 -0.47
CA GLY A 150 -14.55 -16.33 -0.68
C GLY A 150 -14.02 -17.04 0.56
N GLY A 151 -13.64 -16.32 1.61
CA GLY A 151 -13.07 -16.92 2.82
C GLY A 151 -11.57 -16.74 2.94
N GLY A 152 -11.07 -16.94 4.16
CA GLY A 152 -9.66 -17.01 4.48
C GLY A 152 -9.30 -16.29 5.77
N THR A 153 -8.06 -16.49 6.18
CA THR A 153 -7.46 -15.79 7.31
C THR A 153 -6.24 -15.00 6.85
N VAL A 154 -6.16 -13.75 7.30
CA VAL A 154 -4.98 -12.89 7.14
C VAL A 154 -4.48 -12.48 8.50
N TRP A 155 -3.16 -12.52 8.70
CA TRP A 155 -2.53 -11.91 9.86
C TRP A 155 -1.77 -10.68 9.43
N VAL A 156 -1.79 -9.67 10.28
CA VAL A 156 -1.08 -8.41 10.08
C VAL A 156 -0.32 -8.02 11.34
N LYS A 157 0.88 -7.48 11.18
CA LYS A 157 1.69 -6.90 12.27
C LYS A 157 2.67 -5.87 11.73
N ASP A 158 3.44 -5.25 12.63
CA ASP A 158 4.42 -4.20 12.29
C ASP A 158 3.76 -3.08 11.46
N ILE A 159 2.59 -2.61 11.94
CA ILE A 159 1.73 -1.67 11.21
C ILE A 159 2.25 -0.26 11.41
N GLU A 160 2.61 0.38 10.29
CA GLU A 160 3.18 1.72 10.27
C GLU A 160 2.47 2.61 9.27
N LEU A 161 2.22 3.85 9.70
CA LEU A 161 1.88 4.95 8.82
C LEU A 161 3.06 5.92 8.78
N LEU A 162 3.59 6.14 7.59
CA LEU A 162 4.72 7.03 7.33
C LEU A 162 4.28 8.19 6.45
N LYS A 163 5.00 9.30 6.53
CA LYS A 163 4.91 10.40 5.55
C LYS A 163 6.28 10.73 4.99
N ALA A 164 6.31 11.16 3.75
CA ALA A 164 7.48 11.81 3.14
C ALA A 164 7.01 13.06 2.38
N PRO A 165 7.86 14.10 2.27
CA PRO A 165 7.56 15.23 1.39
C PRO A 165 7.36 14.76 -0.05
N VAL A 166 6.38 15.32 -0.74
CA VAL A 166 6.28 15.19 -2.20
C VAL A 166 7.30 16.13 -2.81
N THR A 167 8.42 15.61 -3.30
CA THR A 167 9.34 16.40 -4.11
C THR A 167 8.77 16.46 -5.52
N GLY A 168 8.30 17.65 -5.93
CA GLY A 168 7.91 17.95 -7.30
C GLY A 168 9.10 18.17 -8.23
#